data_AF-A0AAJ6MN94-F1
#
_entry.id   AF-A0AAJ6MN94-F1
#
_cell.length_a   1.000
_cell.length_b   1.000
_cell.length_c   1.000
_cell.angle_alpha   90.00
_cell.angle_beta   90.00
_cell.angle_gamma   90.00
#
_symmetry.space_group_name_H-M   'P 1'
#
loop_
_entity.id
_entity.type
_entity.pdbx_description
1 polymer ?
#
loop_
_entity_poly.entity_id
_entity_poly.type
_entity_poly.pdbx_seq_one_letter_code
_entity_poly.pdbx_strand_id
1 'polypeptide(L)'
;MRTVKAYIYSRVSSLQQVDAFGLDRQISTVLDFLENAKLPAELGYQLDPSNYEVLESDKGLSGYKGHNFTKGSLGQFKRRVEAGEITEGCLLIESVDRFSRKQGYDAIDEFTFLIKRNIDIVEVETGQIYSYKLDHKLSALSTSIERAHQESKRKARISKKSWNRRKEESLATGVALNNNTPDWLSLSQDKKTYEIDAQKVQTITSIFEWYRDGYGVTEIVNRLNSEGNRYNGRGWNTVTVYNKLRDRRLNGYLIGKYKTIPKKDSESTTDTEKRILENIKIKKEANDNAQRIYPVVIDDELFTKIQSMMDRNVSSKKQRSTTTKQRNLFNGLTKCHECGSPMIVQSMSNGGQYLRCYRQRTKDEKCNSKMLRYFESEKVLLGHIKNLNLDEIYSDRKHAQSLDVLKRQLSDVNEKIVLLNDKVKSASDEDELFAIMEFKRKRILEKDELNQKISSLENESEIVRLNYNYDIDKLTDQDNTALRRKANEHIAKVISAIKCRRIDSSYIGAYYLYDITYHRDILKHILITDNSGKLISEITISEKDNERTYLVREEDQTVFKVESNGNAWVMYASRTKTIDDLLYYINTMMVGREPDDFAYQLNEDHIEWID
;
A
#
# COMPACT_ATOMS: atom_id res chain seq x y z
N MET A 1 -53.73 -4.42 46.31
CA MET A 1 -53.38 -4.21 44.89
C MET A 1 -52.70 -5.48 44.40
N ARG A 2 -52.90 -5.85 43.13
CA ARG A 2 -52.16 -6.97 42.50
C ARG A 2 -50.66 -6.60 42.45
N THR A 3 -49.76 -7.57 42.64
CA THR A 3 -48.32 -7.35 42.43
C THR A 3 -47.90 -7.84 41.05
N VAL A 4 -46.99 -7.11 40.41
CA VAL A 4 -46.46 -7.43 39.07
C VAL A 4 -44.93 -7.46 39.12
N LYS A 5 -44.35 -8.42 38.39
CA LYS A 5 -42.89 -8.61 38.30
C LYS A 5 -42.22 -7.44 37.57
N ALA A 6 -41.11 -6.96 38.13
CA ALA A 6 -40.29 -5.93 37.51
C ALA A 6 -39.15 -6.53 36.67
N TYR A 7 -38.84 -5.91 35.55
CA TYR A 7 -37.71 -6.26 34.67
C TYR A 7 -36.80 -5.05 34.58
N ILE A 8 -35.56 -5.17 35.03
CA ILE A 8 -34.62 -4.05 35.11
C ILE A 8 -33.65 -4.14 33.94
N TYR A 9 -33.58 -3.08 33.12
CA TYR A 9 -32.60 -2.99 32.04
C TYR A 9 -31.68 -1.79 32.24
N SER A 10 -30.39 -2.05 32.41
CA SER A 10 -29.31 -1.05 32.49
C SER A 10 -28.23 -1.34 31.44
N ARG A 11 -27.49 -0.32 31.00
CA ARG A 11 -26.41 -0.50 30.02
C ARG A 11 -25.24 0.47 30.19
N VAL A 12 -24.04 0.00 29.85
CA VAL A 12 -22.84 0.84 29.75
C VAL A 12 -22.76 1.50 28.38
N SER A 13 -22.56 2.82 28.35
CA SER A 13 -22.60 3.60 27.11
C SER A 13 -21.27 3.67 26.35
N SER A 14 -20.14 3.27 26.96
CA SER A 14 -18.84 3.11 26.31
C SER A 14 -17.88 2.21 27.11
N LEU A 15 -16.99 1.48 26.42
CA LEU A 15 -15.93 0.66 27.05
C LEU A 15 -14.94 1.45 27.93
N GLN A 16 -14.90 2.79 27.80
CA GLN A 16 -14.08 3.67 28.64
C GLN A 16 -14.66 3.92 30.05
N GLN A 17 -15.91 3.53 30.30
CA GLN A 17 -16.58 3.68 31.62
C GLN A 17 -16.53 2.39 32.46
N VAL A 18 -15.67 1.42 32.09
CA VAL A 18 -15.60 0.10 32.72
C VAL A 18 -14.84 0.11 34.05
N ASP A 19 -14.30 1.26 34.48
CA ASP A 19 -13.78 1.44 35.84
C ASP A 19 -14.93 1.46 36.85
N ALA A 20 -15.36 0.26 37.25
CA ALA A 20 -16.04 -0.21 38.46
C ALA A 20 -17.26 0.54 39.05
N PHE A 21 -17.63 1.76 38.64
CA PHE A 21 -18.63 2.57 39.35
C PHE A 21 -19.91 2.90 38.55
N GLY A 22 -19.95 2.62 37.24
CA GLY A 22 -21.06 3.02 36.36
C GLY A 22 -22.31 2.13 36.44
N LEU A 23 -22.15 0.81 36.33
CA LEU A 23 -23.27 -0.15 36.33
C LEU A 23 -23.93 -0.28 37.69
N ASP A 24 -23.11 -0.40 38.74
CA ASP A 24 -23.61 -0.57 40.10
C ASP A 24 -24.42 0.64 40.55
N ARG A 25 -24.00 1.85 40.16
CA ARG A 25 -24.77 3.08 40.39
C ARG A 25 -26.11 3.07 39.64
N GLN A 26 -26.12 2.62 38.38
CA GLN A 26 -27.34 2.57 37.57
C GLN A 26 -28.35 1.56 38.14
N ILE A 27 -27.87 0.36 38.48
CA ILE A 27 -28.69 -0.68 39.08
C ILE A 27 -29.20 -0.21 40.45
N SER A 28 -28.35 0.41 41.28
CA SER A 28 -28.75 1.01 42.56
C SER A 28 -29.83 2.08 42.38
N THR A 29 -29.74 2.97 41.39
CA THR A 29 -30.76 4.01 41.17
C THR A 29 -32.11 3.41 40.78
N VAL A 30 -32.12 2.33 39.99
CA VAL A 30 -33.36 1.64 39.60
C VAL A 30 -33.93 0.81 40.75
N LEU A 31 -33.08 0.19 41.58
CA LEU A 31 -33.49 -0.54 42.77
C LEU A 31 -34.06 0.41 43.84
N ASP A 32 -33.42 1.56 44.07
CA ASP A 32 -33.94 2.61 44.96
C ASP A 32 -35.31 3.10 44.49
N PHE A 33 -35.50 3.23 43.17
CA PHE A 33 -36.82 3.56 42.60
C PHE A 33 -37.83 2.43 42.86
N LEU A 34 -37.46 1.17 42.62
CA LEU A 34 -38.32 0.00 42.84
C LEU A 34 -38.78 -0.11 44.32
N GLU A 35 -37.90 0.20 45.29
CA GLU A 35 -38.24 0.22 46.72
C GLU A 35 -39.21 1.36 47.10
N ASN A 36 -39.14 2.49 46.40
CA ASN A 36 -39.89 3.71 46.75
C ASN A 36 -41.02 4.07 45.76
N ALA A 37 -41.26 3.23 44.74
CA ALA A 37 -42.14 3.56 43.63
C ALA A 37 -43.61 3.68 44.07
N LYS A 38 -44.16 4.88 43.94
CA LYS A 38 -45.62 5.12 43.99
C LYS A 38 -46.17 5.17 42.58
N LEU A 39 -46.63 4.03 42.08
CA LEU A 39 -47.29 3.95 40.79
C LEU A 39 -48.72 4.53 40.84
N PRO A 40 -49.21 5.18 39.76
CA PRO A 40 -50.59 5.66 39.67
C PRO A 40 -51.61 4.55 39.94
N ALA A 41 -52.66 4.86 40.71
CA ALA A 41 -53.71 3.90 41.06
C ALA A 41 -54.42 3.32 39.82
N GLU A 42 -54.46 4.09 38.73
CA GLU A 42 -55.00 3.73 37.41
C GLU A 42 -54.35 2.47 36.80
N LEU A 43 -53.11 2.15 37.17
CA LEU A 43 -52.43 0.93 36.69
C LEU A 43 -52.99 -0.35 37.33
N GLY A 44 -53.61 -0.24 38.50
CA GLY A 44 -54.23 -1.36 39.21
C GLY A 44 -53.27 -2.36 39.88
N TYR A 45 -51.95 -2.09 39.85
CA TYR A 45 -50.94 -2.96 40.45
C TYR A 45 -49.85 -2.17 41.20
N GLN A 46 -49.08 -2.90 42.02
CA GLN A 46 -47.84 -2.44 42.66
C GLN A 46 -46.67 -3.30 42.17
N LEU A 47 -45.47 -2.74 42.18
CA LEU A 47 -44.25 -3.52 41.93
C LEU A 47 -43.90 -4.27 43.22
N ASP A 48 -43.46 -5.51 43.06
CA ASP A 48 -42.92 -6.29 44.17
C ASP A 48 -41.40 -6.08 44.22
N PRO A 49 -40.86 -5.44 45.27
CA PRO A 49 -39.42 -5.17 45.37
C PRO A 49 -38.57 -6.45 45.43
N SER A 50 -39.16 -7.59 45.81
CA SER A 50 -38.48 -8.88 45.91
C SER A 50 -38.62 -9.74 44.66
N ASN A 51 -39.46 -9.36 43.70
CA ASN A 51 -39.74 -10.10 42.48
C ASN A 51 -39.37 -9.27 41.25
N TYR A 52 -38.06 -9.21 40.99
CA TYR A 52 -37.51 -8.57 39.80
C TYR A 52 -36.53 -9.48 39.06
N GLU A 53 -36.31 -9.17 37.78
CA GLU A 53 -35.31 -9.84 36.93
C GLU A 53 -34.42 -8.77 36.28
N VAL A 54 -33.11 -8.90 36.47
CA VAL A 54 -32.13 -7.99 35.83
C VAL A 54 -31.77 -8.54 34.46
N LEU A 55 -32.03 -7.75 33.42
CA LEU A 55 -31.68 -8.05 32.04
C LEU A 55 -30.23 -7.62 31.78
N GLU A 56 -29.26 -8.48 32.09
CA GLU A 56 -27.83 -8.16 31.95
C GLU A 56 -27.45 -7.73 30.53
N SER A 57 -26.80 -6.58 30.37
CA SER A 57 -26.31 -6.15 29.05
C SER A 57 -25.06 -6.96 28.67
N ASP A 58 -25.07 -7.62 27.50
CA ASP A 58 -23.88 -8.29 26.95
C ASP A 58 -22.70 -7.31 26.90
N LYS A 59 -21.64 -7.62 27.64
CA LYS A 59 -20.37 -6.87 27.61
C LYS A 59 -19.82 -6.91 26.18
N GLY A 60 -19.92 -5.81 25.43
CA GLY A 60 -19.15 -5.60 24.20
C GLY A 60 -19.92 -5.48 22.89
N LEU A 61 -21.25 -5.53 22.86
CA LEU A 61 -22.00 -5.17 21.65
C LEU A 61 -22.08 -3.64 21.53
N SER A 62 -21.09 -3.05 20.85
CA SER A 62 -21.00 -1.63 20.57
C SER A 62 -22.34 -1.07 20.05
N GLY A 63 -22.94 -0.14 20.80
CA GLY A 63 -24.22 0.54 20.48
C GLY A 63 -24.17 1.46 19.26
N TYR A 64 -23.42 1.10 18.22
CA TYR A 64 -23.31 1.81 16.94
C TYR A 64 -24.06 1.10 15.80
N LYS A 65 -24.43 -0.17 15.97
CA LYS A 65 -25.29 -0.93 15.05
C LYS A 65 -26.56 -1.30 15.82
N GLY A 66 -27.71 -0.72 15.47
CA GLY A 66 -28.97 -0.77 16.23
C GLY A 66 -29.59 -2.16 16.34
N HIS A 67 -28.97 -3.06 17.11
CA HIS A 67 -29.35 -4.46 17.19
C HIS A 67 -29.91 -4.88 18.56
N ASN A 68 -30.14 -3.96 19.51
CA ASN A 68 -30.44 -4.33 20.90
C ASN A 68 -31.82 -5.01 21.11
N PHE A 69 -32.82 -4.69 20.28
CA PHE A 69 -34.11 -5.40 20.29
C PHE A 69 -34.08 -6.72 19.51
N THR A 70 -33.08 -6.91 18.64
CA THR A 70 -32.89 -8.13 17.85
C THR A 70 -31.85 -9.10 18.44
N LYS A 71 -30.97 -8.62 19.33
CA LYS A 71 -29.82 -9.34 19.90
C LYS A 71 -29.54 -8.87 21.33
N GLY A 72 -29.15 -9.79 22.22
CA GLY A 72 -28.88 -9.53 23.64
C GLY A 72 -30.06 -9.83 24.57
N SER A 73 -29.91 -9.52 25.87
CA SER A 73 -30.90 -9.83 26.92
C SER A 73 -32.27 -9.17 26.71
N LEU A 74 -32.33 -7.92 26.22
CA LEU A 74 -33.59 -7.26 25.90
C LEU A 74 -34.31 -7.91 24.70
N GLY A 75 -33.55 -8.36 23.69
CA GLY A 75 -34.10 -9.14 22.58
C GLY A 75 -34.55 -10.55 23.00
N GLN A 76 -33.91 -11.17 23.99
CA GLN A 76 -34.39 -12.41 24.61
C GLN A 76 -35.67 -12.16 25.40
N PHE A 77 -35.72 -11.10 26.20
CA PHE A 77 -36.93 -10.69 26.92
C PHE A 77 -38.11 -10.47 25.96
N LYS A 78 -37.90 -9.73 24.87
CA LYS A 78 -38.93 -9.55 23.83
C LYS A 78 -39.43 -10.88 23.26
N ARG A 79 -38.53 -11.82 22.95
CA ARG A 79 -38.91 -13.15 22.45
C ARG A 79 -39.72 -13.96 23.47
N ARG A 80 -39.41 -13.83 24.77
CA ARG A 80 -40.18 -14.48 25.85
C ARG A 80 -41.58 -13.89 25.98
N VAL A 81 -41.72 -12.58 25.81
CA VAL A 81 -43.02 -11.89 25.72
C VAL A 81 -43.78 -12.33 24.45
N GLU A 82 -43.09 -12.48 23.32
CA GLU A 82 -43.68 -12.93 22.06
C GLU A 82 -44.17 -14.39 22.12
N ALA A 83 -43.40 -15.27 22.76
CA ALA A 83 -43.73 -16.68 22.97
C ALA A 83 -44.83 -16.90 24.03
N GLY A 84 -45.25 -15.84 24.74
CA GLY A 84 -46.26 -15.91 25.80
C GLY A 84 -45.73 -16.46 27.13
N GLU A 85 -44.42 -16.59 27.30
CA GLU A 85 -43.79 -16.96 28.58
C GLU A 85 -43.91 -15.84 29.62
N ILE A 86 -43.94 -14.59 29.15
CA ILE A 86 -44.18 -13.40 29.96
C ILE A 86 -45.46 -12.75 29.45
N THR A 87 -46.52 -12.83 30.25
CA THR A 87 -47.87 -12.36 29.90
C THR A 87 -48.22 -11.01 30.53
N GLU A 88 -47.43 -10.56 31.51
CA GLU A 88 -47.52 -9.25 32.15
C GLU A 88 -46.20 -8.88 32.84
N GLY A 89 -45.97 -7.60 33.06
CA GLY A 89 -44.73 -7.12 33.69
C GLY A 89 -44.59 -5.61 33.68
N CYS A 90 -43.54 -5.13 34.34
CA CYS A 90 -43.11 -3.74 34.25
C CYS A 90 -41.62 -3.67 33.91
N LEU A 91 -41.26 -3.01 32.81
CA LEU A 91 -39.88 -2.79 32.39
C LEU A 91 -39.38 -1.45 32.94
N LEU A 92 -38.43 -1.51 33.88
CA LEU A 92 -37.75 -0.36 34.46
C LEU A 92 -36.50 -0.02 33.66
N ILE A 93 -36.41 1.22 33.22
CA ILE A 93 -35.33 1.73 32.39
C ILE A 93 -34.80 3.05 32.97
N GLU A 94 -33.49 3.27 32.93
CA GLU A 94 -32.90 4.53 33.42
C GLU A 94 -33.38 5.72 32.59
N SER A 95 -33.20 5.66 31.27
CA SER A 95 -33.62 6.71 30.34
C SER A 95 -33.96 6.16 28.95
N VAL A 96 -34.89 6.82 28.25
CA VAL A 96 -35.33 6.43 26.89
C VAL A 96 -34.24 6.70 25.84
N ASP A 97 -33.38 7.71 26.04
CA ASP A 97 -32.26 8.03 25.13
C ASP A 97 -31.23 6.89 25.04
N ARG A 98 -31.21 6.01 26.05
CA ARG A 98 -30.34 4.85 26.07
C ARG A 98 -30.84 3.75 25.11
N PHE A 99 -32.08 3.78 24.64
CA PHE A 99 -32.65 2.73 23.78
C PHE A 99 -32.50 3.00 22.29
N SER A 100 -32.58 4.26 21.85
CA SER A 100 -32.47 4.62 20.43
C SER A 100 -31.44 5.71 20.18
N ARG A 101 -30.27 5.32 19.63
CA ARG A 101 -29.29 6.29 19.10
C ARG A 101 -29.26 6.35 17.56
N LYS A 102 -30.08 5.58 16.83
CA LYS A 102 -29.96 5.52 15.36
C LYS A 102 -31.23 5.77 14.54
N GLN A 103 -32.43 5.51 15.05
CA GLN A 103 -33.69 5.90 14.41
C GLN A 103 -34.79 5.92 15.47
N GLY A 104 -35.37 7.10 15.75
CA GLY A 104 -36.38 7.28 16.79
C GLY A 104 -37.63 6.41 16.59
N TYR A 105 -38.00 6.11 15.33
CA TYR A 105 -39.20 5.36 14.99
C TYR A 105 -39.13 3.87 15.37
N ASP A 106 -38.00 3.19 15.13
CA ASP A 106 -37.87 1.75 15.43
C ASP A 106 -38.08 1.46 16.93
N ALA A 107 -37.66 2.38 17.82
CA ALA A 107 -37.88 2.21 19.25
C ALA A 107 -39.34 2.43 19.68
N ILE A 108 -40.10 3.24 18.94
CA ILE A 108 -41.54 3.42 19.18
C ILE A 108 -42.27 2.12 18.90
N ASP A 109 -41.94 1.43 17.80
CA ASP A 109 -42.57 0.14 17.44
C ASP A 109 -42.29 -0.92 18.51
N GLU A 110 -41.05 -0.96 19.01
CA GLU A 110 -40.61 -1.90 20.04
C GLU A 110 -41.28 -1.66 21.40
N PHE A 111 -41.37 -0.40 21.85
CA PHE A 111 -42.10 -0.07 23.07
C PHE A 111 -43.60 -0.29 22.93
N THR A 112 -44.17 0.02 21.77
CA THR A 112 -45.59 -0.25 21.47
C THR A 112 -45.88 -1.76 21.50
N PHE A 113 -44.95 -2.59 20.99
CA PHE A 113 -45.07 -4.05 21.01
C PHE A 113 -45.18 -4.59 22.44
N LEU A 114 -44.35 -4.09 23.36
CA LEU A 114 -44.32 -4.49 24.76
C LEU A 114 -45.57 -4.00 25.51
N ILE A 115 -45.91 -2.72 25.36
CA ILE A 115 -47.06 -2.10 26.03
C ILE A 115 -48.38 -2.78 25.63
N LYS A 116 -48.55 -3.14 24.35
CA LYS A 116 -49.72 -3.89 23.86
C LYS A 116 -49.84 -5.31 24.44
N ARG A 117 -48.78 -5.84 25.05
CA ARG A 117 -48.72 -7.17 25.68
C ARG A 117 -48.63 -7.09 27.21
N ASN A 118 -49.23 -6.05 27.79
CA ASN A 118 -49.28 -5.81 29.24
C ASN A 118 -47.89 -5.68 29.91
N ILE A 119 -46.88 -5.24 29.16
CA ILE A 119 -45.58 -4.84 29.70
C ILE A 119 -45.53 -3.32 29.77
N ASP A 120 -45.81 -2.77 30.95
CA ASP A 120 -45.75 -1.33 31.20
C ASP A 120 -44.28 -0.90 31.32
N ILE A 121 -43.92 0.32 30.89
CA ILE A 121 -42.52 0.79 30.88
C ILE A 121 -42.38 2.01 31.77
N VAL A 122 -41.37 2.04 32.65
CA VAL A 122 -41.09 3.18 33.53
C VAL A 122 -39.69 3.71 33.28
N GLU A 123 -39.60 4.99 32.98
CA GLU A 123 -38.36 5.74 32.87
C GLU A 123 -38.02 6.35 34.24
N VAL A 124 -36.94 5.88 34.86
CA VAL A 124 -36.55 6.23 36.23
C VAL A 124 -36.03 7.67 36.33
N GLU A 125 -35.26 8.17 35.35
CA GLU A 125 -34.76 9.56 35.37
C GLU A 125 -35.88 10.61 35.37
N THR A 126 -36.96 10.35 34.63
CA THR A 126 -38.06 11.31 34.43
C THR A 126 -39.29 10.98 35.28
N GLY A 127 -39.35 9.78 35.86
CA GLY A 127 -40.54 9.24 36.52
C GLY A 127 -41.70 8.96 35.55
N GLN A 128 -41.45 8.99 34.24
CA GLN A 128 -42.49 8.84 33.23
C GLN A 128 -42.88 7.37 33.07
N ILE A 129 -44.18 7.12 33.00
CA ILE A 129 -44.73 5.78 32.82
C ILE A 129 -45.42 5.69 31.47
N TYR A 130 -45.12 4.66 30.70
CA TYR A 130 -45.71 4.36 29.41
C TYR A 130 -46.54 3.08 29.53
N SER A 131 -47.86 3.22 29.44
CA SER A 131 -48.83 2.13 29.59
C SER A 131 -50.03 2.37 28.68
N TYR A 132 -50.65 1.29 28.20
CA TYR A 132 -51.91 1.35 27.45
C TYR A 132 -53.12 1.67 28.37
N LYS A 133 -52.93 1.59 29.69
CA LYS A 133 -53.95 1.87 30.71
C LYS A 133 -54.03 3.35 31.09
N LEU A 134 -53.10 4.18 30.61
CA LEU A 134 -52.98 5.59 30.95
C LEU A 134 -53.21 6.46 29.71
N ASP A 135 -54.10 7.45 29.82
CA ASP A 135 -54.41 8.35 28.71
C ASP A 135 -53.21 9.23 28.32
N HIS A 136 -53.06 9.46 27.01
CA HIS A 136 -52.10 10.40 26.39
C HIS A 136 -50.59 10.16 26.63
N LYS A 137 -50.14 8.99 27.09
CA LYS A 137 -48.70 8.77 27.37
C LYS A 137 -47.86 8.25 26.18
N LEU A 138 -48.49 7.74 25.12
CA LEU A 138 -47.78 7.35 23.88
C LEU A 138 -47.30 8.56 23.04
N SER A 139 -48.03 9.68 23.07
CA SER A 139 -47.58 10.93 22.45
C SER A 139 -46.41 11.57 23.22
N ALA A 140 -46.39 11.42 24.55
CA ALA A 140 -45.27 11.83 25.39
C ALA A 140 -44.00 11.03 25.08
N LEU A 141 -44.12 9.71 24.85
CA LEU A 141 -43.01 8.85 24.41
C LEU A 141 -42.41 9.33 23.08
N SER A 142 -43.28 9.62 22.10
CA SER A 142 -42.88 10.11 20.79
C SER A 142 -42.14 11.46 20.89
N THR A 143 -42.63 12.37 21.73
CA THR A 143 -42.03 13.69 21.97
C THR A 143 -40.66 13.59 22.65
N SER A 144 -40.52 12.73 23.66
CA SER A 144 -39.26 12.50 24.37
C SER A 144 -38.17 11.91 23.46
N ILE A 145 -38.54 10.97 22.59
CA ILE A 145 -37.63 10.35 21.61
C ILE A 145 -37.21 11.37 20.55
N GLU A 146 -38.15 12.16 20.01
CA GLU A 146 -37.86 13.20 19.02
C GLU A 146 -36.92 14.26 19.61
N ARG A 147 -37.14 14.68 20.86
CA ARG A 147 -36.26 15.64 21.56
C ARG A 147 -34.83 15.12 21.70
N ALA A 148 -34.64 13.86 22.08
CA ALA A 148 -33.30 13.25 22.22
C ALA A 148 -32.55 13.18 20.88
N HIS A 149 -33.28 12.89 19.79
CA HIS A 149 -32.74 12.85 18.44
C HIS A 149 -32.38 14.25 17.91
N GLN A 150 -33.25 15.24 18.12
CA GLN A 150 -33.01 16.64 17.74
C GLN A 150 -31.81 17.22 18.49
N GLU A 151 -31.67 16.94 19.78
CA GLU A 151 -30.53 17.40 20.58
C GLU A 151 -29.20 16.78 20.09
N SER A 152 -29.22 15.51 19.70
CA SER A 152 -28.05 14.84 19.11
C SER A 152 -27.67 15.45 17.75
N LYS A 153 -28.65 15.68 16.87
CA LYS A 153 -28.45 16.38 15.58
C LYS A 153 -27.94 17.80 15.78
N ARG A 154 -28.48 18.53 16.76
CA ARG A 154 -28.05 19.89 17.12
C ARG A 154 -26.60 19.90 17.59
N LYS A 155 -26.22 19.02 18.52
CA LYS A 155 -24.82 18.88 18.99
C LYS A 155 -23.88 18.55 17.84
N ALA A 156 -24.27 17.65 16.93
CA ALA A 156 -23.48 17.32 15.74
C ALA A 156 -23.33 18.53 14.80
N ARG A 157 -24.40 19.29 14.55
CA ARG A 157 -24.39 20.50 13.72
C ARG A 157 -23.50 21.59 14.32
N ILE A 158 -23.63 21.85 15.62
CA ILE A 158 -22.82 22.84 16.36
C ILE A 158 -21.35 22.43 16.35
N SER A 159 -21.05 21.16 16.62
CA SER A 159 -19.69 20.63 16.58
C SER A 159 -19.05 20.78 15.19
N LYS A 160 -19.79 20.44 14.13
CA LYS A 160 -19.33 20.62 12.74
C LYS A 160 -19.07 22.09 12.41
N LYS A 161 -19.97 23.00 12.80
CA LYS A 161 -19.82 24.44 12.58
C LYS A 161 -18.61 25.00 13.32
N SER A 162 -18.42 24.62 14.59
CA SER A 162 -17.26 24.99 15.40
C SER A 162 -15.95 24.46 14.81
N TRP A 163 -15.95 23.20 14.34
CA TRP A 163 -14.79 22.60 13.68
C TRP A 163 -14.40 23.33 12.40
N ASN A 164 -15.37 23.64 11.53
CA ASN A 164 -15.11 24.38 10.29
C ASN A 164 -14.55 25.77 10.58
N ARG A 165 -15.13 26.49 11.54
CA ARG A 165 -14.63 27.82 11.95
C ARG A 165 -13.19 27.76 12.44
N ARG A 166 -12.84 26.82 13.32
CA ARG A 166 -11.45 26.63 13.79
C ARG A 166 -10.50 26.31 12.64
N LYS A 167 -10.98 25.56 11.65
CA LYS A 167 -10.20 25.21 10.46
C LYS A 167 -9.95 26.43 9.57
N GLU A 168 -10.96 27.26 9.34
CA GLU A 168 -10.82 28.53 8.61
C GLU A 168 -9.88 29.50 9.33
N GLU A 169 -10.03 29.66 10.65
CA GLU A 169 -9.13 30.49 11.47
C GLU A 169 -7.68 29.97 11.41
N SER A 170 -7.48 28.66 11.50
CA SER A 170 -6.15 28.04 11.37
C SER A 170 -5.47 28.33 10.02
N LEU A 171 -6.23 28.29 8.93
CA LEU A 171 -5.71 28.61 7.59
C LEU A 171 -5.42 30.10 7.41
N ALA A 172 -6.24 30.96 8.00
CA ALA A 172 -6.11 32.41 7.86
C ALA A 172 -4.99 32.99 8.73
N THR A 173 -4.87 32.54 9.97
CA THR A 173 -3.99 33.16 10.97
C THR A 173 -2.88 32.24 11.48
N GLY A 174 -2.82 30.98 11.03
CA GLY A 174 -1.82 30.00 11.45
C GLY A 174 -2.02 29.46 12.88
N VAL A 175 -3.19 29.69 13.48
CA VAL A 175 -3.49 29.23 14.84
C VAL A 175 -3.65 27.71 14.84
N ALA A 176 -3.12 27.05 15.87
CA ALA A 176 -3.18 25.61 16.03
C ALA A 176 -4.63 25.09 16.10
N LEU A 177 -4.93 24.05 15.32
CA LEU A 177 -6.29 23.58 15.10
C LEU A 177 -6.90 22.90 16.35
N ASN A 178 -6.16 21.99 16.98
CA ASN A 178 -6.63 21.17 18.09
C ASN A 178 -5.49 20.64 18.99
N ASN A 179 -5.88 20.09 20.14
CA ASN A 179 -4.97 19.46 21.12
C ASN A 179 -4.46 18.07 20.73
N ASN A 180 -5.01 17.48 19.67
CA ASN A 180 -4.63 16.13 19.24
C ASN A 180 -3.58 16.24 18.14
N THR A 181 -2.35 16.55 18.55
CA THR A 181 -1.23 16.76 17.65
C THR A 181 -0.56 15.45 17.24
N PRO A 182 0.08 15.42 16.05
CA PRO A 182 1.10 14.40 15.76
C PRO A 182 2.14 14.33 16.88
N ASP A 183 2.73 13.16 17.07
CA ASP A 183 3.76 12.84 18.07
C ASP A 183 5.03 13.70 17.98
N TRP A 184 5.33 14.28 16.83
CA TRP A 184 6.45 15.20 16.59
C TRP A 184 6.09 16.68 16.79
N LEU A 185 4.85 16.96 17.20
CA LEU A 185 4.35 18.30 17.50
C LEU A 185 3.82 18.39 18.94
N SER A 186 4.19 19.46 19.62
CA SER A 186 3.54 19.93 20.84
C SER A 186 2.77 21.22 20.57
N LEU A 187 1.87 21.59 21.48
CA LEU A 187 1.27 22.92 21.49
C LEU A 187 2.07 23.83 22.40
N SER A 188 2.25 25.07 21.96
CA SER A 188 2.72 26.16 22.82
C SER A 188 1.87 26.28 24.09
N GLN A 189 2.42 26.86 25.16
CA GLN A 189 1.67 27.13 26.40
C GLN A 189 0.34 27.87 26.15
N ASP A 190 0.34 28.80 25.19
CA ASP A 190 -0.82 29.60 24.81
C ASP A 190 -1.85 28.83 23.96
N LYS A 191 -1.52 27.59 23.57
CA LYS A 191 -2.29 26.72 22.66
C LYS A 191 -2.59 27.33 21.29
N LYS A 192 -1.82 28.36 20.90
CA LYS A 192 -2.00 29.08 19.65
C LYS A 192 -1.09 28.60 18.54
N THR A 193 0.07 28.02 18.84
CA THR A 193 1.03 27.60 17.82
C THR A 193 1.51 26.16 18.05
N TYR A 194 2.05 25.56 16.99
CA TYR A 194 2.69 24.25 17.03
C TYR A 194 4.19 24.40 17.26
N GLU A 195 4.70 23.67 18.25
CA GLU A 195 6.12 23.56 18.55
C GLU A 195 6.65 22.21 18.05
N ILE A 196 7.83 22.24 17.43
CA ILE A 196 8.42 21.06 16.79
C ILE A 196 9.35 20.35 17.76
N ASP A 197 9.16 19.03 17.92
CA ASP A 197 10.10 18.18 18.65
C ASP A 197 11.30 17.83 17.73
N ALA A 198 12.40 18.55 17.90
CA ALA A 198 13.58 18.44 17.05
C ALA A 198 14.18 17.03 17.00
N GLN A 199 14.19 16.30 18.13
CA GLN A 199 14.75 14.93 18.18
C GLN A 199 13.91 13.95 17.38
N LYS A 200 12.58 14.05 17.51
CA LYS A 200 11.66 13.20 16.73
C LYS A 200 11.69 13.55 15.26
N VAL A 201 11.76 14.83 14.92
CA VAL A 201 11.93 15.27 13.54
C VAL A 201 13.21 14.71 12.94
N GLN A 202 14.34 14.79 13.63
CA GLN A 202 15.59 14.21 13.15
C GLN A 202 15.46 12.70 12.89
N THR A 203 14.83 11.96 13.81
CA THR A 203 14.57 10.53 13.63
C THR A 203 13.71 10.25 12.39
N ILE A 204 12.66 11.05 12.17
CA ILE A 204 11.78 10.93 11.00
C ILE A 204 12.54 11.26 9.72
N THR A 205 13.36 12.30 9.71
CA THR A 205 14.19 12.67 8.56
C THR A 205 15.15 11.54 8.20
N SER A 206 15.84 10.95 9.18
CA SER A 206 16.72 9.79 8.96
C SER A 206 15.97 8.59 8.36
N ILE A 207 14.72 8.34 8.78
CA ILE A 207 13.88 7.28 8.20
C ILE A 207 13.63 7.53 6.71
N PHE A 208 13.34 8.78 6.33
CA PHE A 208 13.10 9.17 4.94
C PHE A 208 14.38 9.05 4.10
N GLU A 209 15.51 9.51 4.63
CA GLU A 209 16.82 9.40 3.98
C GLU A 209 17.26 7.95 3.79
N TRP A 210 17.19 7.12 4.83
CA TRP A 210 17.53 5.70 4.71
C TRP A 210 16.62 4.99 3.71
N TYR A 211 15.32 5.30 3.69
CA TYR A 211 14.43 4.71 2.69
C TYR A 211 14.80 5.15 1.27
N ARG A 212 15.12 6.44 1.08
CA ARG A 212 15.61 6.99 -0.19
C ARG A 212 16.91 6.31 -0.64
N ASP A 213 17.80 6.01 0.30
CA ASP A 213 19.10 5.38 0.04
C ASP A 213 19.00 3.86 -0.21
N GLY A 214 17.78 3.29 -0.19
CA GLY A 214 17.49 1.89 -0.55
C GLY A 214 17.37 0.94 0.64
N TYR A 215 17.42 1.44 1.88
CA TYR A 215 17.22 0.59 3.06
C TYR A 215 15.77 0.11 3.14
N GLY A 216 15.59 -1.21 3.30
CA GLY A 216 14.28 -1.80 3.48
C GLY A 216 13.65 -1.43 4.83
N VAL A 217 12.31 -1.36 4.89
CA VAL A 217 11.59 -0.99 6.12
C VAL A 217 11.98 -1.85 7.34
N THR A 218 12.20 -3.15 7.14
CA THR A 218 12.65 -4.04 8.23
C THR A 218 14.05 -3.68 8.74
N GLU A 219 14.94 -3.26 7.85
CA GLU A 219 16.30 -2.87 8.19
C GLU A 219 16.32 -1.53 8.95
N ILE A 220 15.50 -0.58 8.49
CA ILE A 220 15.26 0.69 9.19
C ILE A 220 14.74 0.42 10.61
N VAL A 221 13.75 -0.48 10.76
CA VAL A 221 13.23 -0.87 12.07
C VAL A 221 14.32 -1.47 12.98
N ASN A 222 15.13 -2.38 12.46
CA ASN A 222 16.20 -3.00 13.24
C ASN A 222 17.24 -1.97 13.68
N ARG A 223 17.63 -1.06 12.78
CA ARG A 223 18.55 0.04 13.07
C ARG A 223 18.02 0.94 14.17
N LEU A 224 16.80 1.46 14.01
CA LEU A 224 16.14 2.31 15.02
C LEU A 224 16.08 1.61 16.38
N ASN A 225 15.70 0.32 16.41
CA ASN A 225 15.59 -0.41 17.65
C ASN A 225 16.95 -0.67 18.31
N SER A 226 18.01 -0.90 17.52
CA SER A 226 19.39 -1.12 17.98
C SER A 226 20.04 0.15 18.53
N GLU A 227 19.72 1.31 17.96
CA GLU A 227 20.17 2.63 18.44
C GLU A 227 19.43 3.08 19.71
N GLY A 228 18.53 2.26 20.24
CA GLY A 228 17.71 2.59 21.41
C GLY A 228 16.55 3.53 21.12
N ASN A 229 16.31 3.92 19.86
CA ASN A 229 15.18 4.76 19.49
C ASN A 229 13.85 4.02 19.75
N ARG A 230 12.89 4.73 20.37
CA ARG A 230 11.57 4.20 20.71
C ARG A 230 10.47 5.13 20.22
N TYR A 231 9.42 4.54 19.68
CA TYR A 231 8.21 5.22 19.25
C TYR A 231 7.14 5.11 20.33
N ASN A 232 6.80 6.23 20.98
CA ASN A 232 5.84 6.26 22.10
C ASN A 232 6.14 5.23 23.20
N GLY A 233 7.41 5.11 23.60
CA GLY A 233 7.86 4.15 24.62
C GLY A 233 7.91 2.70 24.17
N ARG A 234 7.62 2.40 22.89
CA ARG A 234 7.67 1.04 22.31
C ARG A 234 8.72 0.95 21.21
N GLY A 235 9.16 -0.27 20.90
CA GLY A 235 10.02 -0.51 19.74
C GLY A 235 9.32 -0.13 18.44
N TRP A 236 10.09 0.33 17.46
CA TRP A 236 9.62 0.52 16.10
C TRP A 236 9.21 -0.81 15.49
N ASN A 237 8.17 -0.80 14.66
CA ASN A 237 7.76 -1.95 13.87
C ASN A 237 7.54 -1.54 12.42
N THR A 238 7.38 -2.52 11.54
CA THR A 238 7.27 -2.25 10.10
C THR A 238 6.05 -1.40 9.76
N VAL A 239 4.92 -1.65 10.42
CA VAL A 239 3.67 -0.91 10.22
C VAL A 239 3.83 0.56 10.64
N THR A 240 4.49 0.84 11.76
CA THR A 240 4.70 2.22 12.21
C THR A 240 5.58 2.99 11.23
N VAL A 241 6.66 2.38 10.73
CA VAL A 241 7.51 3.02 9.71
C VAL A 241 6.75 3.24 8.41
N TYR A 242 5.98 2.25 7.91
CA TYR A 242 5.15 2.44 6.71
C TYR A 242 4.13 3.56 6.89
N ASN A 243 3.48 3.64 8.05
CA ASN A 243 2.52 4.70 8.34
C ASN A 243 3.19 6.06 8.37
N LYS A 244 4.42 6.16 8.90
CA LYS A 244 5.20 7.40 8.91
C LYS A 244 5.61 7.85 7.52
N LEU A 245 6.14 6.94 6.70
CA LEU A 245 6.50 7.24 5.31
C LEU A 245 5.30 7.71 4.48
N ARG A 246 4.06 7.38 4.89
CA ARG A 246 2.81 7.80 4.20
C ARG A 246 2.07 8.94 4.90
N ASP A 247 2.61 9.49 5.98
CA ASP A 247 1.94 10.51 6.78
C ASP A 247 2.06 11.90 6.14
N ARG A 248 1.01 12.32 5.42
CA ARG A 248 0.91 13.63 4.77
C ARG A 248 0.94 14.82 5.74
N ARG A 249 0.88 14.59 7.05
CA ARG A 249 1.10 15.65 8.03
C ARG A 249 2.55 16.11 8.07
N LEU A 250 3.50 15.26 7.68
CA LEU A 250 4.94 15.57 7.63
C LEU A 250 5.29 16.59 6.53
N ASN A 251 4.55 16.61 5.43
CA ASN A 251 4.63 17.67 4.42
C ASN A 251 3.55 18.75 4.61
N GLY A 252 3.05 18.89 5.84
CA GLY A 252 2.19 19.99 6.28
C GLY A 252 0.69 19.83 6.07
N TYR A 253 0.22 18.77 5.40
CA TYR A 253 -1.19 18.64 5.00
C TYR A 253 -2.07 18.00 6.08
N LEU A 254 -3.24 18.60 6.31
CA LEU A 254 -4.37 18.00 7.00
C LEU A 254 -5.30 17.30 6.00
N ILE A 255 -5.36 15.98 6.08
CA ILE A 255 -6.35 15.19 5.32
C ILE A 255 -7.63 15.08 6.14
N GLY A 256 -8.77 15.46 5.54
CA GLY A 256 -10.08 15.29 6.15
C GLY A 256 -10.43 13.82 6.37
N LYS A 257 -11.27 13.51 7.37
CA LYS A 257 -11.77 12.14 7.54
C LYS A 257 -12.64 11.76 6.34
N TYR A 258 -12.31 10.67 5.65
CA TYR A 258 -13.10 10.08 4.58
C TYR A 258 -13.53 8.66 4.98
N LYS A 259 -14.69 8.22 4.48
CA LYS A 259 -15.21 6.87 4.75
C LYS A 259 -14.87 5.97 3.58
N THR A 260 -14.17 4.88 3.86
CA THR A 260 -13.93 3.81 2.88
C THR A 260 -15.11 2.84 2.83
N ILE A 261 -15.36 2.27 1.66
CA ILE A 261 -16.33 1.20 1.45
C ILE A 261 -15.78 -0.08 2.11
N PRO A 262 -16.47 -0.64 3.13
CA PRO A 262 -16.01 -1.85 3.82
C PRO A 262 -16.18 -3.10 2.95
N LYS A 263 -15.39 -4.13 3.25
CA LYS A 263 -15.51 -5.45 2.62
C LYS A 263 -16.86 -6.10 3.00
N LYS A 264 -17.53 -6.74 2.04
CA LYS A 264 -18.72 -7.57 2.26
C LYS A 264 -18.32 -9.04 2.45
N ASP A 265 -19.08 -9.79 3.24
CA ASP A 265 -18.76 -11.20 3.56
C ASP A 265 -18.85 -12.13 2.33
N SER A 266 -19.73 -11.81 1.37
CA SER A 266 -19.90 -12.54 0.10
C SER A 266 -19.61 -11.66 -1.13
N GLU A 267 -18.36 -11.19 -1.24
CA GLU A 267 -17.90 -10.33 -2.34
C GLU A 267 -17.36 -11.18 -3.52
N SER A 268 -17.87 -10.94 -4.73
CA SER A 268 -17.30 -11.52 -5.96
C SER A 268 -15.96 -10.87 -6.34
N THR A 269 -15.15 -11.48 -7.20
CA THR A 269 -13.88 -10.89 -7.67
C THR A 269 -14.10 -9.52 -8.32
N THR A 270 -15.16 -9.37 -9.11
CA THR A 270 -15.52 -8.12 -9.79
C THR A 270 -15.94 -7.03 -8.81
N ASP A 271 -16.68 -7.39 -7.75
CA ASP A 271 -17.07 -6.44 -6.71
C ASP A 271 -15.87 -6.00 -5.88
N THR A 272 -14.92 -6.91 -5.66
CA THR A 272 -13.65 -6.63 -4.99
C THR A 272 -12.85 -5.57 -5.73
N GLU A 273 -12.70 -5.72 -7.05
CA GLU A 273 -11.99 -4.76 -7.89
C GLU A 273 -12.67 -3.38 -7.89
N LYS A 274 -14.01 -3.34 -8.05
CA LYS A 274 -14.78 -2.09 -7.97
C LYS A 274 -14.60 -1.39 -6.63
N ARG A 275 -14.70 -2.12 -5.52
CA ARG A 275 -14.51 -1.56 -4.17
C ARG A 275 -13.11 -1.01 -3.98
N ILE A 276 -12.08 -1.69 -4.49
CA ILE A 276 -10.69 -1.22 -4.38
C ILE A 276 -10.51 0.08 -5.18
N LEU A 277 -10.95 0.10 -6.44
CA LEU A 277 -10.86 1.29 -7.31
C LEU A 277 -11.58 2.49 -6.70
N GLU A 278 -12.77 2.27 -6.15
CA GLU A 278 -13.56 3.35 -5.58
C GLU A 278 -12.95 3.87 -4.27
N ASN A 279 -12.39 2.99 -3.43
CA ASN A 279 -11.62 3.41 -2.26
C ASN A 279 -10.35 4.19 -2.62
N ILE A 280 -9.68 3.85 -3.72
CA ILE A 280 -8.55 4.62 -4.25
C ILE A 280 -9.02 6.02 -4.67
N LYS A 281 -10.16 6.13 -5.36
CA LYS A 281 -10.75 7.41 -5.76
C LYS A 281 -11.10 8.29 -4.56
N ILE A 282 -11.78 7.74 -3.56
CA ILE A 282 -12.13 8.43 -2.31
C ILE A 282 -10.85 8.94 -1.61
N LYS A 283 -9.81 8.12 -1.54
CA LYS A 283 -8.54 8.51 -0.94
C LYS A 283 -7.86 9.62 -1.73
N LYS A 284 -7.90 9.58 -3.06
CA LYS A 284 -7.34 10.62 -3.93
C LYS A 284 -8.05 11.95 -3.72
N GLU A 285 -9.37 11.96 -3.79
CA GLU A 285 -10.19 13.16 -3.55
C GLU A 285 -9.93 13.78 -2.16
N ALA A 286 -9.75 12.95 -1.13
CA ALA A 286 -9.40 13.45 0.20
C ALA A 286 -7.99 14.07 0.26
N ASN A 287 -7.04 13.59 -0.55
CA ASN A 287 -5.70 14.17 -0.65
C ASN A 287 -5.71 15.46 -1.48
N ASP A 288 -6.53 15.53 -2.53
CA ASP A 288 -6.64 16.72 -3.39
C ASP A 288 -7.29 17.89 -2.62
N ASN A 289 -8.23 17.59 -1.72
CA ASN A 289 -8.87 18.56 -0.83
C ASN A 289 -8.05 18.84 0.46
N ALA A 290 -6.85 18.28 0.59
CA ALA A 290 -6.04 18.47 1.78
C ALA A 290 -5.48 19.90 1.84
N GLN A 291 -5.41 20.47 3.04
CA GLN A 291 -4.95 21.85 3.24
C GLN A 291 -3.75 21.89 4.16
N ARG A 292 -2.80 22.78 3.88
CA ARG A 292 -1.55 22.89 4.65
C ARG A 292 -1.80 23.66 5.95
N ILE A 293 -1.72 22.96 7.07
CA ILE A 293 -1.98 23.48 8.43
C ILE A 293 -0.81 23.17 9.38
N TYR A 294 -0.11 22.05 9.16
CA TYR A 294 1.03 21.67 9.99
C TYR A 294 2.32 22.26 9.45
N PRO A 295 3.34 22.45 10.31
CA PRO A 295 4.70 22.77 9.86
C PRO A 295 5.23 21.72 8.89
N VAL A 296 6.03 22.13 7.92
CA VAL A 296 6.66 21.23 6.95
C VAL A 296 7.95 20.68 7.54
N VAL A 297 8.02 19.36 7.69
CA VAL A 297 9.22 18.64 8.15
C VAL A 297 9.93 17.97 7.00
N ILE A 298 9.15 17.40 6.08
CA ILE A 298 9.64 16.77 4.85
C ILE A 298 9.08 17.56 3.67
N ASP A 299 9.95 17.90 2.72
CA ASP A 299 9.55 18.61 1.52
C ASP A 299 8.65 17.75 0.60
N ASP A 300 7.89 18.42 -0.27
CA ASP A 300 6.94 17.74 -1.15
C ASP A 300 7.62 16.85 -2.21
N GLU A 301 8.86 17.17 -2.58
CA GLU A 301 9.62 16.46 -3.63
C GLU A 301 10.11 15.10 -3.12
N LEU A 302 10.81 15.08 -1.99
CA LEU A 302 11.26 13.92 -1.25
C LEU A 302 10.08 13.03 -0.84
N PHE A 303 8.99 13.63 -0.35
CA PHE A 303 7.80 12.87 0.01
C PHE A 303 7.20 12.17 -1.22
N THR A 304 7.06 12.88 -2.34
CA THR A 304 6.51 12.32 -3.58
C THR A 304 7.42 11.22 -4.15
N LYS A 305 8.74 11.43 -4.16
CA LYS A 305 9.73 10.41 -4.58
C LYS A 305 9.59 9.13 -3.77
N ILE A 306 9.47 9.24 -2.44
CA ILE A 306 9.29 8.10 -1.55
C ILE A 306 7.95 7.40 -1.76
N GLN A 307 6.84 8.13 -2.01
CA GLN A 307 5.57 7.50 -2.39
C GLN A 307 5.72 6.69 -3.67
N SER A 308 6.36 7.25 -4.70
CA SER A 308 6.61 6.54 -5.96
C SER A 308 7.46 5.28 -5.76
N MET A 309 8.51 5.34 -4.93
CA MET A 309 9.32 4.17 -4.56
C MET A 309 8.48 3.10 -3.85
N MET A 310 7.65 3.49 -2.88
CA MET A 310 6.78 2.56 -2.16
C MET A 310 5.74 1.91 -3.08
N ASP A 311 5.11 2.69 -3.97
CA ASP A 311 4.08 2.19 -4.86
C ASP A 311 4.67 1.29 -5.96
N ARG A 312 5.89 1.57 -6.44
CA ARG A 312 6.67 0.66 -7.31
C ARG A 312 6.98 -0.67 -6.62
N ASN A 313 7.38 -0.63 -5.34
CA ASN A 313 7.63 -1.83 -4.55
C ASN A 313 6.36 -2.69 -4.33
N VAL A 314 5.17 -2.11 -4.47
CA VAL A 314 3.88 -2.81 -4.42
C VAL A 314 3.45 -3.31 -5.80
N SER A 315 3.68 -2.54 -6.88
CA SER A 315 3.30 -2.91 -8.25
C SER A 315 4.25 -3.94 -8.88
N SER A 316 5.53 -3.92 -8.51
CA SER A 316 6.43 -5.02 -8.82
C SER A 316 6.05 -6.20 -7.94
N LYS A 317 5.33 -7.19 -8.49
CA LYS A 317 5.12 -8.52 -7.90
C LYS A 317 6.45 -9.31 -7.76
N LYS A 318 7.57 -8.65 -7.48
CA LYS A 318 8.83 -9.33 -7.18
C LYS A 318 8.66 -10.01 -5.83
N GLN A 319 8.83 -11.33 -5.80
CA GLN A 319 8.84 -12.10 -4.56
C GLN A 319 9.85 -11.48 -3.61
N ARG A 320 9.36 -10.96 -2.47
CA ARG A 320 10.22 -10.54 -1.37
C ARG A 320 11.05 -11.73 -0.94
N SER A 321 12.37 -11.57 -0.92
CA SER A 321 13.25 -12.52 -0.24
C SER A 321 12.90 -12.51 1.25
N THR A 322 12.37 -13.62 1.76
CA THR A 322 12.05 -13.83 3.18
C THR A 322 13.29 -14.10 4.04
N THR A 323 14.48 -14.10 3.43
CA THR A 323 15.75 -14.41 4.11
C THR A 323 16.56 -13.15 4.39
N THR A 324 17.14 -13.07 5.60
CA THR A 324 18.02 -12.00 6.06
C THR A 324 19.23 -11.78 5.14
N LYS A 325 19.68 -12.82 4.43
CA LYS A 325 20.77 -12.77 3.44
C LYS A 325 20.23 -12.84 2.00
N GLN A 326 20.75 -12.00 1.10
CA GLN A 326 20.48 -12.09 -0.33
C GLN A 326 21.37 -13.16 -0.97
N ARG A 327 20.97 -14.42 -0.81
CA ARG A 327 21.70 -15.58 -1.35
C ARG A 327 21.81 -15.55 -2.88
N ASN A 328 20.75 -15.12 -3.57
CA ASN A 328 20.78 -14.87 -5.01
C ASN A 328 20.91 -13.36 -5.29
N LEU A 329 22.06 -12.92 -5.80
CA LEU A 329 22.30 -11.55 -6.22
C LEU A 329 21.37 -11.15 -7.37
N PHE A 330 21.06 -12.07 -8.28
CA PHE A 330 20.19 -11.85 -9.44
C PHE A 330 18.74 -12.27 -9.17
N ASN A 331 18.31 -12.25 -7.91
CA ASN A 331 16.94 -12.59 -7.55
C ASN A 331 15.94 -11.74 -8.34
N GLY A 332 14.93 -12.39 -8.92
CA GLY A 332 13.93 -11.75 -9.79
C GLY A 332 14.40 -11.44 -11.23
N LEU A 333 15.67 -11.68 -11.57
CA LEU A 333 16.20 -11.55 -12.94
C LEU A 333 16.50 -12.92 -13.57
N THR A 334 17.02 -13.86 -12.79
CA THR A 334 17.37 -15.21 -13.28
C THR A 334 16.14 -16.08 -13.55
N LYS A 335 16.00 -16.55 -14.78
CA LYS A 335 14.93 -17.45 -15.26
C LYS A 335 15.53 -18.71 -15.88
N CYS A 336 14.80 -19.81 -15.86
CA CYS A 336 15.16 -21.02 -16.56
C CYS A 336 14.98 -20.80 -18.06
N HIS A 337 16.00 -21.11 -18.87
CA HIS A 337 15.90 -20.99 -20.32
C HIS A 337 14.86 -21.95 -20.91
N GLU A 338 14.69 -23.16 -20.35
CA GLU A 338 13.79 -24.19 -20.89
C GLU A 338 12.30 -23.92 -20.63
N CYS A 339 11.94 -23.49 -19.41
CA CYS A 339 10.53 -23.34 -19.03
C CYS A 339 10.12 -21.92 -18.62
N GLY A 340 11.05 -20.96 -18.66
CA GLY A 340 10.83 -19.56 -18.28
C GLY A 340 10.59 -19.31 -16.79
N SER A 341 10.52 -20.36 -15.96
CA SER A 341 10.25 -20.23 -14.52
C SER A 341 11.42 -19.61 -13.77
N PRO A 342 11.20 -18.95 -12.62
CA PRO A 342 12.28 -18.35 -11.83
C PRO A 342 13.33 -19.39 -11.39
N MET A 343 14.60 -18.96 -11.34
CA MET A 343 15.70 -19.74 -10.77
C MET A 343 15.91 -19.36 -9.30
N ILE A 344 16.18 -20.36 -8.46
CA ILE A 344 16.46 -20.20 -7.03
C ILE A 344 17.84 -20.76 -6.68
N VAL A 345 18.46 -20.23 -5.62
CA VAL A 345 19.72 -20.76 -5.10
C VAL A 345 19.45 -21.87 -4.09
N GLN A 346 19.98 -23.06 -4.35
CA GLN A 346 19.94 -24.21 -3.46
C GLN A 346 21.33 -24.51 -2.93
N SER A 347 21.47 -24.55 -1.60
CA SER A 347 22.66 -25.07 -0.92
C SER A 347 22.54 -26.59 -0.76
N MET A 348 23.62 -27.30 -1.06
CA MET A 348 23.76 -28.74 -0.87
C MET A 348 24.49 -29.04 0.44
N SER A 349 24.40 -30.28 0.93
CA SER A 349 25.04 -30.72 2.18
C SER A 349 26.56 -30.58 2.17
N ASN A 350 27.19 -30.65 0.99
CA ASN A 350 28.63 -30.44 0.79
C ASN A 350 29.05 -28.96 0.75
N GLY A 351 28.15 -28.03 1.09
CA GLY A 351 28.41 -26.59 1.03
C GLY A 351 28.29 -25.97 -0.36
N GLY A 352 28.20 -26.78 -1.42
CA GLY A 352 28.05 -26.30 -2.79
C GLY A 352 26.70 -25.59 -3.00
N GLN A 353 26.73 -24.45 -3.70
CA GLN A 353 25.53 -23.68 -4.02
C GLN A 353 25.25 -23.71 -5.53
N TYR A 354 23.98 -23.89 -5.88
CA TYR A 354 23.56 -24.08 -7.26
C TYR A 354 22.33 -23.25 -7.61
N LEU A 355 22.29 -22.72 -8.84
CA LEU A 355 21.06 -22.23 -9.46
C LEU A 355 20.22 -23.43 -9.90
N ARG A 356 18.98 -23.48 -9.43
CA ARG A 356 18.01 -24.53 -9.76
C ARG A 356 16.69 -23.92 -10.21
N CYS A 357 16.09 -24.50 -11.24
CA CYS A 357 14.76 -24.11 -11.68
C CYS A 357 13.70 -24.41 -10.62
N TYR A 358 12.81 -23.45 -10.35
CA TYR A 358 11.74 -23.60 -9.36
C TYR A 358 10.80 -24.78 -9.66
N ARG A 359 10.33 -24.92 -10.92
CA ARG A 359 9.44 -26.04 -11.33
C ARG A 359 10.11 -27.41 -11.22
N GLN A 360 11.38 -27.48 -11.60
CA GLN A 360 12.19 -28.70 -11.45
C GLN A 360 12.41 -29.06 -9.96
N ARG A 361 12.38 -28.09 -9.05
CA ARG A 361 12.43 -28.35 -7.60
C ARG A 361 11.09 -28.88 -7.07
N THR A 362 9.98 -28.31 -7.51
CA THR A 362 8.64 -28.72 -7.08
C THR A 362 8.15 -30.01 -7.75
N LYS A 363 8.96 -30.59 -8.65
CA LYS A 363 8.62 -31.78 -9.46
C LYS A 363 7.36 -31.60 -10.29
N ASP A 364 7.15 -30.38 -10.80
CA ASP A 364 6.13 -30.09 -11.79
C ASP A 364 6.66 -30.62 -13.14
N GLU A 365 5.98 -31.58 -13.79
CA GLU A 365 6.49 -32.50 -14.83
C GLU A 365 7.00 -31.85 -16.15
N LYS A 366 7.17 -30.53 -16.19
CA LYS A 366 7.42 -29.75 -17.41
C LYS A 366 8.83 -29.16 -17.54
N CYS A 367 9.81 -29.55 -16.72
CA CYS A 367 11.17 -28.97 -16.82
C CYS A 367 12.30 -29.91 -16.40
N ASN A 368 13.22 -30.18 -17.34
CA ASN A 368 14.38 -31.05 -17.18
C ASN A 368 15.72 -30.28 -17.01
N SER A 369 15.65 -28.97 -16.75
CA SER A 369 16.81 -28.11 -16.59
C SER A 369 17.78 -28.64 -15.55
N LYS A 370 19.07 -28.72 -15.89
CA LYS A 370 20.14 -29.11 -14.98
C LYS A 370 20.55 -27.95 -14.07
N MET A 371 21.22 -28.28 -12.96
CA MET A 371 21.71 -27.29 -11.99
C MET A 371 23.02 -26.64 -12.48
N LEU A 372 23.17 -25.33 -12.25
CA LEU A 372 24.39 -24.57 -12.54
C LEU A 372 25.09 -24.20 -11.24
N ARG A 373 26.44 -24.18 -11.21
CA ARG A 373 27.18 -23.70 -10.04
C ARG A 373 26.93 -22.21 -9.83
N TYR A 374 26.43 -21.84 -8.65
CA TYR A 374 26.01 -20.46 -8.38
C TYR A 374 27.19 -19.50 -8.37
N PHE A 375 28.28 -19.85 -7.68
CA PHE A 375 29.45 -18.98 -7.55
C PHE A 375 30.07 -18.62 -8.91
N GLU A 376 30.30 -19.62 -9.76
CA GLU A 376 30.83 -19.38 -11.12
C GLU A 376 29.86 -18.53 -11.95
N SER A 377 28.56 -18.85 -11.90
CA SER A 377 27.53 -18.06 -12.59
C SER A 377 27.51 -16.61 -12.13
N GLU A 378 27.67 -16.38 -10.82
CA GLU A 378 27.66 -15.05 -10.24
C GLU A 378 28.85 -14.22 -10.69
N LYS A 379 30.05 -14.82 -10.67
CA LYS A 379 31.29 -14.16 -11.07
C LYS A 379 31.31 -13.79 -12.55
N VAL A 380 30.89 -14.72 -13.43
CA VAL A 380 30.80 -14.48 -14.88
C VAL A 380 29.84 -13.35 -15.19
N LEU A 381 28.62 -13.40 -14.64
CA LEU A 381 27.61 -12.36 -14.87
C LEU A 381 28.07 -11.00 -14.36
N LEU A 382 28.71 -10.95 -13.18
CA LEU A 382 29.27 -9.70 -12.65
C LEU A 382 30.42 -9.15 -13.48
N GLY A 383 31.32 -10.02 -13.97
CA GLY A 383 32.41 -9.64 -14.86
C GLY A 383 31.90 -9.01 -16.15
N HIS A 384 30.89 -9.64 -16.77
CA HIS A 384 30.22 -9.09 -17.94
C HIS A 384 29.59 -7.73 -17.66
N ILE A 385 28.75 -7.65 -16.62
CA ILE A 385 28.02 -6.42 -16.26
C ILE A 385 28.98 -5.25 -15.95
N LYS A 386 30.11 -5.51 -15.30
CA LYS A 386 31.12 -4.51 -14.99
C LYS A 386 31.75 -3.91 -16.26
N ASN A 387 31.91 -4.71 -17.30
CA ASN A 387 32.53 -4.32 -18.56
C ASN A 387 31.51 -3.81 -19.60
N LEU A 388 30.22 -3.77 -19.27
CA LEU A 388 29.21 -3.21 -20.17
C LEU A 388 29.46 -1.71 -20.39
N ASN A 389 29.71 -1.34 -21.64
CA ASN A 389 29.80 0.06 -22.03
C ASN A 389 28.40 0.68 -22.07
N LEU A 390 27.92 1.22 -20.94
CA LEU A 390 26.59 1.82 -20.83
C LEU A 390 26.36 2.96 -21.82
N ASP A 391 27.42 3.64 -22.28
CA ASP A 391 27.29 4.64 -23.34
C ASP A 391 26.86 3.98 -24.65
N GLU A 392 27.32 2.79 -25.01
CA GLU A 392 26.82 2.08 -26.19
C GLU A 392 25.37 1.59 -26.03
N ILE A 393 24.93 1.31 -24.80
CA ILE A 393 23.58 0.80 -24.51
C ILE A 393 22.54 1.94 -24.35
N TYR A 394 22.96 3.11 -23.88
CA TYR A 394 22.09 4.21 -23.47
C TYR A 394 22.48 5.59 -24.00
N SER A 395 23.58 5.76 -24.74
CA SER A 395 23.93 7.09 -25.26
C SER A 395 22.93 7.52 -26.32
N ASP A 396 22.04 8.39 -25.87
CA ASP A 396 21.41 9.34 -26.75
C ASP A 396 21.65 10.72 -26.13
N ARG A 397 22.74 11.38 -26.55
CA ARG A 397 23.10 12.76 -26.12
C ARG A 397 21.92 13.74 -26.24
N LYS A 398 20.90 13.42 -27.03
CA LYS A 398 19.62 14.13 -27.15
C LYS A 398 18.83 14.25 -25.84
N HIS A 399 18.94 13.30 -24.91
CA HIS A 399 18.09 13.27 -23.70
C HIS A 399 18.52 14.29 -22.64
N ALA A 400 19.82 14.55 -22.47
CA ALA A 400 20.31 15.56 -21.54
C ALA A 400 19.88 16.98 -21.95
N GLN A 401 19.96 17.29 -23.24
CA GLN A 401 19.47 18.55 -23.81
C GLN A 401 17.95 18.69 -23.67
N SER A 402 17.20 17.59 -23.79
CA SER A 402 15.75 17.56 -23.63
C SER A 402 15.30 17.76 -22.17
N LEU A 403 16.06 17.24 -21.19
CA LEU A 403 15.78 17.41 -19.76
C LEU A 403 15.90 18.87 -19.31
N ASP A 404 16.97 19.55 -19.72
CA ASP A 404 17.17 20.97 -19.38
C ASP A 404 16.09 21.86 -19.99
N VAL A 405 15.65 21.55 -21.23
CA VAL A 405 14.53 22.24 -21.87
C VAL A 405 13.22 22.01 -21.11
N LEU A 406 12.92 20.78 -20.71
CA LEU A 406 11.71 20.46 -19.93
C LEU A 406 11.73 21.11 -18.55
N LYS A 407 12.89 21.16 -17.87
CA LYS A 407 13.05 21.86 -16.58
C LYS A 407 12.82 23.36 -16.71
N ARG A 408 13.30 23.99 -17.78
CA ARG A 408 13.01 25.40 -18.09
C ARG A 408 11.52 25.62 -18.32
N GLN A 409 10.87 24.77 -19.11
CA GLN A 409 9.41 24.83 -19.32
C GLN A 409 8.62 24.68 -18.01
N LEU A 410 9.06 23.79 -17.11
CA LEU A 410 8.45 23.64 -15.79
C LEU A 410 8.61 24.89 -14.93
N SER A 411 9.79 25.54 -14.97
CA SER A 411 10.04 26.81 -14.29
C SER A 411 9.07 27.90 -14.79
N ASP A 412 8.95 28.06 -16.11
CA ASP A 412 8.05 29.05 -16.72
C ASP A 412 6.58 28.82 -16.36
N VAL A 413 6.14 27.55 -16.32
CA VAL A 413 4.76 27.20 -15.92
C VAL A 413 4.54 27.49 -14.44
N ASN A 414 5.52 27.23 -13.58
CA ASN A 414 5.44 27.57 -12.15
C ASN A 414 5.32 29.08 -11.94
N GLU A 415 6.11 29.90 -12.63
CA GLU A 415 6.01 31.36 -12.55
C GLU A 415 4.63 31.87 -12.98
N LYS A 416 4.08 31.31 -14.07
CA LYS A 416 2.72 31.64 -14.53
C LYS A 416 1.65 31.25 -13.51
N ILE A 417 1.80 30.13 -12.80
CA ILE A 417 0.88 29.73 -11.72
C ILE A 417 0.97 30.69 -10.54
N VAL A 418 2.16 31.18 -10.19
CA VAL A 418 2.35 32.20 -9.14
C VAL A 418 1.63 33.50 -9.53
N LEU A 419 1.83 33.98 -10.75
CA LEU A 419 1.13 35.17 -11.27
C LEU A 419 -0.39 35.00 -11.26
N LEU A 420 -0.90 33.82 -11.65
CA LEU A 420 -2.33 33.52 -11.58
C LEU A 420 -2.85 33.46 -10.14
N ASN A 421 -2.07 32.96 -9.18
CA ASN A 421 -2.44 32.98 -7.77
C ASN A 421 -2.57 34.41 -7.23
N ASP A 422 -1.71 35.31 -7.66
CA ASP A 422 -1.82 36.72 -7.25
C ASP A 422 -3.00 37.41 -7.91
N LYS A 423 -3.31 37.09 -9.18
CA LYS A 423 -4.53 37.56 -9.85
C LYS A 423 -5.82 37.03 -9.23
N VAL A 424 -5.83 35.79 -8.71
CA VAL A 424 -6.97 35.25 -7.94
C VAL A 424 -7.22 36.07 -6.67
N LYS A 425 -6.17 36.59 -6.02
CA LYS A 425 -6.32 37.42 -4.82
C LYS A 425 -6.85 38.82 -5.12
N SER A 426 -6.61 39.33 -6.33
CA SER A 426 -7.01 40.67 -6.75
C SER A 426 -8.31 40.71 -7.57
N ALA A 427 -8.89 39.56 -7.89
CA ALA A 427 -10.14 39.48 -8.66
C ALA A 427 -11.31 40.04 -7.85
N SER A 428 -12.11 40.90 -8.49
CA SER A 428 -13.19 41.63 -7.82
C SER A 428 -14.59 41.18 -8.26
N ASP A 429 -14.70 40.50 -9.42
CA ASP A 429 -15.96 39.95 -9.95
C ASP A 429 -15.90 38.43 -10.14
N GLU A 430 -17.06 37.76 -9.99
CA GLU A 430 -17.18 36.29 -10.05
C GLU A 430 -16.80 35.70 -11.41
N ASP A 431 -17.15 36.38 -12.51
CA ASP A 431 -16.83 35.94 -13.87
C ASP A 431 -15.31 36.01 -14.16
N GLU A 432 -14.64 37.04 -13.65
CA GLU A 432 -13.20 37.21 -13.76
C GLU A 432 -12.46 36.14 -12.94
N LEU A 433 -12.94 35.86 -11.73
CA LEU A 433 -12.43 34.79 -10.87
C LEU A 433 -12.54 33.42 -11.55
N PHE A 434 -13.68 33.14 -12.18
CA PHE A 434 -13.94 31.85 -12.85
C PHE A 434 -13.00 31.64 -14.03
N ALA A 435 -12.81 32.66 -14.87
CA ALA A 435 -11.87 32.62 -15.99
C ALA A 435 -10.43 32.39 -15.51
N ILE A 436 -9.99 33.10 -14.48
CA ILE A 436 -8.64 32.94 -13.90
C ILE A 436 -8.45 31.53 -13.32
N MET A 437 -9.48 30.98 -12.66
CA MET A 437 -9.45 29.61 -12.12
C MET A 437 -9.36 28.55 -13.23
N GLU A 438 -10.03 28.73 -14.35
CA GLU A 438 -9.97 27.82 -15.50
C GLU A 438 -8.56 27.82 -16.13
N PHE A 439 -7.97 29.00 -16.35
CA PHE A 439 -6.58 29.12 -16.81
C PHE A 439 -5.59 28.48 -15.84
N LYS A 440 -5.78 28.68 -14.54
CA LYS A 440 -4.96 28.06 -13.50
C LYS A 440 -5.06 26.54 -13.54
N ARG A 441 -6.27 25.98 -13.69
CA ARG A 441 -6.49 24.53 -13.80
C ARG A 441 -5.75 23.94 -15.01
N LYS A 442 -5.79 24.62 -16.16
CA LYS A 442 -5.07 24.20 -17.36
C LYS A 442 -3.55 24.17 -17.16
N ARG A 443 -2.98 25.18 -16.48
CA ARG A 443 -1.53 25.24 -16.17
C ARG A 443 -1.10 24.22 -15.12
N ILE A 444 -1.97 23.87 -14.17
CA ILE A 444 -1.69 22.79 -13.20
C ILE A 444 -1.61 21.44 -13.92
N LEU A 445 -2.53 21.15 -14.86
CA LEU A 445 -2.47 19.93 -15.66
C LEU A 445 -1.19 19.85 -16.50
N GLU A 446 -0.80 20.94 -17.14
CA GLU A 446 0.45 21.04 -17.90
C GLU A 446 1.70 20.83 -17.02
N LYS A 447 1.70 21.39 -15.80
CA LYS A 447 2.75 21.15 -14.80
C LYS A 447 2.84 19.67 -14.42
N ASP A 448 1.71 19.01 -14.18
CA ASP A 448 1.69 17.60 -13.81
C ASP A 448 2.20 16.70 -14.93
N GLU A 449 1.84 17.00 -16.19
CA GLU A 449 2.38 16.31 -17.37
C GLU A 449 3.89 16.51 -17.53
N LEU A 450 4.39 17.75 -17.37
CA LEU A 450 5.82 18.04 -17.43
C LEU A 450 6.59 17.33 -16.31
N ASN A 451 6.06 17.30 -15.09
CA ASN A 451 6.65 16.57 -13.97
C ASN A 451 6.74 15.07 -14.23
N GLN A 452 5.72 14.47 -14.85
CA GLN A 452 5.74 13.07 -15.23
C GLN A 452 6.82 12.77 -16.27
N LYS A 453 6.93 13.62 -17.31
CA LYS A 453 7.96 13.49 -18.36
C LYS A 453 9.38 13.72 -17.83
N ILE A 454 9.58 14.70 -16.96
CA ILE A 454 10.87 14.93 -16.29
C ILE A 454 11.20 13.72 -15.42
N SER A 455 10.25 13.23 -14.61
CA SER A 455 10.49 12.07 -13.76
C SER A 455 10.86 10.81 -14.56
N SER A 456 10.22 10.56 -15.71
CA SER A 456 10.60 9.42 -16.57
C SER A 456 12.01 9.59 -17.13
N LEU A 457 12.34 10.77 -17.69
CA LEU A 457 13.64 11.05 -18.29
C LEU A 457 14.77 11.14 -17.27
N GLU A 458 14.51 11.65 -16.06
CA GLU A 458 15.49 11.68 -14.97
C GLU A 458 15.81 10.26 -14.49
N ASN A 459 14.80 9.40 -14.34
CA ASN A 459 15.00 7.98 -14.07
C ASN A 459 15.87 7.33 -15.16
N GLU A 460 15.69 7.69 -16.43
CA GLU A 460 16.52 7.20 -17.54
C GLU A 460 17.96 7.73 -17.47
N SER A 461 18.15 9.03 -17.18
CA SER A 461 19.48 9.63 -17.03
C SER A 461 20.24 9.08 -15.82
N GLU A 462 19.54 8.69 -14.76
CA GLU A 462 20.12 8.07 -13.57
C GLU A 462 20.67 6.67 -13.88
N ILE A 463 20.06 5.95 -14.84
CA ILE A 463 20.54 4.64 -15.32
C ILE A 463 21.89 4.79 -16.05
N VAL A 464 22.04 5.83 -16.86
CA VAL A 464 23.30 6.13 -17.59
C VAL A 464 24.43 6.54 -16.65
N ARG A 465 24.10 7.15 -15.50
CA ARG A 465 25.08 7.54 -14.46
C ARG A 465 25.45 6.41 -13.49
N LEU A 466 24.86 5.21 -13.64
CA LEU A 466 25.21 4.06 -12.80
C LEU A 466 26.62 3.59 -13.13
N ASN A 467 27.61 4.06 -12.38
CA ASN A 467 28.96 3.54 -12.52
C ASN A 467 29.04 2.16 -11.85
N TYR A 468 29.09 1.07 -12.63
CA TYR A 468 29.22 -0.32 -12.15
C TYR A 468 30.64 -0.62 -11.63
N ASN A 469 31.29 0.33 -10.96
CA ASN A 469 32.62 0.15 -10.36
C ASN A 469 32.52 -0.61 -9.03
N TYR A 470 31.87 -1.77 -9.08
CA TYR A 470 31.77 -2.65 -7.93
C TYR A 470 33.03 -3.50 -7.81
N ASP A 471 33.45 -3.68 -6.56
CA ASP A 471 34.40 -4.69 -6.18
C ASP A 471 33.69 -6.06 -6.22
N ILE A 472 34.04 -6.88 -7.21
CA ILE A 472 33.41 -8.19 -7.46
C ILE A 472 33.61 -9.09 -6.24
N ASP A 473 34.78 -9.06 -5.59
CA ASP A 473 35.08 -9.91 -4.45
C ASP A 473 34.17 -9.55 -3.27
N LYS A 474 33.97 -8.26 -2.99
CA LYS A 474 33.01 -7.80 -1.97
C LYS A 474 31.56 -8.13 -2.31
N LEU A 475 31.21 -8.14 -3.59
CA LEU A 475 29.86 -8.51 -4.02
C LEU A 475 29.61 -10.00 -3.89
N THR A 476 30.58 -10.87 -4.19
CA THR A 476 30.44 -12.33 -4.07
C THR A 476 30.32 -12.79 -2.62
N ASP A 477 30.78 -11.99 -1.66
CA ASP A 477 30.54 -12.22 -0.24
C ASP A 477 29.06 -12.03 0.12
N GLN A 478 28.39 -13.14 0.46
CA GLN A 478 26.96 -13.18 0.79
C GLN A 478 26.61 -12.48 2.11
N ASP A 479 27.59 -12.16 2.95
CA ASP A 479 27.38 -11.41 4.19
C ASP A 479 27.20 -9.90 3.93
N ASN A 480 27.69 -9.39 2.79
CA ASN A 480 27.52 -8.01 2.33
C ASN A 480 26.11 -7.76 1.75
N THR A 481 25.08 -8.04 2.54
CA THR A 481 23.68 -8.02 2.10
C THR A 481 23.23 -6.65 1.58
N ALA A 482 23.64 -5.55 2.20
CA ALA A 482 23.27 -4.20 1.75
C ALA A 482 23.88 -3.87 0.37
N LEU A 483 25.16 -4.19 0.16
CA LEU A 483 25.85 -3.99 -1.11
C LEU A 483 25.23 -4.84 -2.23
N ARG A 484 24.92 -6.11 -1.94
CA ARG A 484 24.27 -7.04 -2.88
C ARG A 484 22.86 -6.56 -3.28
N ARG A 485 22.11 -5.98 -2.35
CA ARG A 485 20.77 -5.42 -2.65
C ARG A 485 20.86 -4.24 -3.58
N LYS A 486 21.74 -3.29 -3.26
CA LYS A 486 21.99 -2.11 -4.09
C LYS A 486 22.44 -2.50 -5.50
N ALA A 487 23.36 -3.47 -5.61
CA ALA A 487 23.79 -3.98 -6.90
C ALA A 487 22.65 -4.65 -7.69
N ASN A 488 21.81 -5.48 -7.07
CA ASN A 488 20.64 -6.04 -7.75
C ASN A 488 19.68 -4.97 -8.28
N GLU A 489 19.40 -3.95 -7.48
CA GLU A 489 18.53 -2.83 -7.90
C GLU A 489 19.10 -2.09 -9.11
N HIS A 490 20.41 -1.82 -9.09
CA HIS A 490 21.10 -1.18 -10.20
C HIS A 490 21.13 -2.06 -11.45
N ILE A 491 21.42 -3.36 -11.30
CA ILE A 491 21.44 -4.32 -12.42
C ILE A 491 20.03 -4.45 -13.03
N ALA A 492 18.99 -4.52 -12.19
CA ALA A 492 17.60 -4.67 -12.65
C ALA A 492 17.05 -3.46 -13.41
N LYS A 493 17.68 -2.28 -13.28
CA LYS A 493 17.36 -1.10 -14.08
C LYS A 493 17.83 -1.25 -15.54
N VAL A 494 18.87 -2.04 -15.79
CA VAL A 494 19.47 -2.24 -17.12
C VAL A 494 19.05 -3.56 -17.76
N ILE A 495 19.11 -4.64 -16.99
CA ILE A 495 18.81 -6.00 -17.44
C ILE A 495 17.36 -6.35 -17.09
N SER A 496 16.62 -6.87 -18.07
CA SER A 496 15.23 -7.26 -17.95
C SER A 496 15.08 -8.72 -17.49
N ALA A 497 15.88 -9.64 -18.04
CA ALA A 497 15.97 -11.02 -17.59
C ALA A 497 17.30 -11.67 -17.97
N ILE A 498 17.70 -12.67 -17.19
CA ILE A 498 18.86 -13.54 -17.46
C ILE A 498 18.33 -14.98 -17.52
N LYS A 499 18.25 -15.56 -18.72
CA LYS A 499 17.87 -16.97 -18.91
C LYS A 499 19.11 -17.85 -18.79
N CYS A 500 19.11 -18.74 -17.81
CA CYS A 500 20.23 -19.65 -17.54
C CYS A 500 19.91 -21.07 -18.03
N ARG A 501 20.90 -21.73 -18.64
CA ARG A 501 20.84 -23.16 -18.98
C ARG A 501 22.20 -23.82 -18.77
N ARG A 502 22.20 -25.08 -18.36
CA ARG A 502 23.36 -25.96 -18.51
C ARG A 502 23.09 -26.94 -19.64
N ILE A 503 24.05 -27.07 -20.54
CA ILE A 503 24.01 -28.00 -21.66
C ILE A 503 25.21 -28.94 -21.51
N ASP A 504 24.97 -30.24 -21.66
CA ASP A 504 26.03 -31.24 -21.70
C ASP A 504 26.19 -31.67 -23.17
N SER A 505 27.26 -31.21 -23.82
CA SER A 505 27.61 -31.56 -25.20
C SER A 505 28.66 -32.67 -25.23
N SER A 506 28.58 -33.54 -26.23
CA SER A 506 29.61 -34.55 -26.52
C SER A 506 30.92 -33.94 -27.02
N TYR A 507 30.88 -32.74 -27.62
CA TYR A 507 32.04 -32.08 -28.23
C TYR A 507 32.80 -31.18 -27.24
N ILE A 508 32.09 -30.32 -26.51
CA ILE A 508 32.69 -29.27 -25.65
C ILE A 508 32.54 -29.62 -24.16
N GLY A 509 31.94 -30.78 -23.86
CA GLY A 509 31.58 -31.15 -22.51
C GLY A 509 30.42 -30.31 -21.98
N ALA A 510 30.38 -30.18 -20.65
CA ALA A 510 29.32 -29.46 -19.96
C ALA A 510 29.64 -27.96 -19.84
N TYR A 511 28.73 -27.12 -20.34
CA TYR A 511 28.87 -25.68 -20.40
C TYR A 511 27.59 -24.97 -19.93
N TYR A 512 27.73 -23.71 -19.56
CA TYR A 512 26.64 -22.83 -19.13
C TYR A 512 26.35 -21.78 -20.19
N LEU A 513 25.06 -21.53 -20.40
CA LEU A 513 24.54 -20.50 -21.29
C LEU A 513 23.76 -19.48 -20.46
N TYR A 514 24.11 -18.21 -20.61
CA TYR A 514 23.43 -17.07 -20.01
C TYR A 514 22.93 -16.14 -21.11
N ASP A 515 21.62 -16.16 -21.35
CA ASP A 515 20.94 -15.27 -22.29
C ASP A 515 20.41 -14.05 -21.52
N ILE A 516 21.13 -12.93 -21.64
CA ILE A 516 20.91 -11.67 -20.94
C ILE A 516 20.14 -10.75 -21.88
N THR A 517 18.96 -10.34 -21.44
CA THR A 517 18.06 -9.43 -22.18
C THR A 517 18.00 -8.08 -21.49
N TYR A 518 17.93 -7.01 -22.27
CA TYR A 518 17.97 -5.62 -21.78
C TYR A 518 16.62 -4.93 -22.00
N HIS A 519 16.48 -3.70 -21.50
CA HIS A 519 15.28 -2.88 -21.70
C HIS A 519 15.34 -1.95 -22.94
N ARG A 520 16.47 -1.91 -23.68
CA ARG A 520 16.71 -1.00 -24.83
C ARG A 520 17.32 -1.72 -26.06
N ASP A 521 17.86 -0.96 -27.02
CA ASP A 521 18.29 -1.31 -28.39
C ASP A 521 19.27 -2.49 -28.49
N ILE A 522 20.05 -2.77 -27.44
CA ILE A 522 20.76 -4.05 -27.32
C ILE A 522 19.76 -5.13 -26.91
N LEU A 523 19.39 -5.98 -27.86
CA LEU A 523 18.36 -6.98 -27.64
C LEU A 523 18.81 -8.04 -26.64
N LYS A 524 20.02 -8.58 -26.82
CA LYS A 524 20.57 -9.61 -25.94
C LYS A 524 22.09 -9.77 -26.04
N HIS A 525 22.69 -10.15 -24.91
CA HIS A 525 24.02 -10.76 -24.86
C HIS A 525 23.86 -12.23 -24.46
N ILE A 526 24.55 -13.15 -25.14
CA ILE A 526 24.60 -14.56 -24.78
C ILE A 526 26.04 -14.91 -24.37
N LEU A 527 26.22 -15.31 -23.13
CA LEU A 527 27.51 -15.76 -22.61
C LEU A 527 27.54 -17.29 -22.56
N ILE A 528 28.60 -17.89 -23.11
CA ILE A 528 28.84 -19.33 -23.05
C ILE A 528 30.12 -19.54 -22.24
N THR A 529 30.03 -20.32 -21.16
CA THR A 529 31.17 -20.63 -20.31
C THR A 529 31.31 -22.12 -20.09
N ASP A 530 32.53 -22.59 -19.81
CA ASP A 530 32.70 -23.94 -19.29
C ASP A 530 32.12 -24.08 -17.86
N ASN A 531 32.18 -25.29 -17.31
CA ASN A 531 31.76 -25.57 -15.93
C ASN A 531 32.61 -24.89 -14.84
N SER A 532 33.79 -24.36 -15.18
CA SER A 532 34.68 -23.63 -14.28
C SER A 532 34.41 -22.12 -14.28
N GLY A 533 33.53 -21.64 -15.18
CA GLY A 533 33.24 -20.22 -15.36
C GLY A 533 34.21 -19.52 -16.30
N LYS A 534 35.06 -20.23 -17.05
CA LYS A 534 35.87 -19.64 -18.12
C LYS A 534 34.96 -19.31 -19.31
N LEU A 535 34.98 -18.04 -19.75
CA LEU A 535 34.25 -17.60 -20.94
C LEU A 535 34.82 -18.30 -22.18
N ILE A 536 33.95 -18.98 -22.92
CA ILE A 536 34.27 -19.65 -24.19
C ILE A 536 33.96 -18.68 -25.34
N SER A 537 32.73 -18.15 -25.36
CA SER A 537 32.30 -17.21 -26.38
C SER A 537 31.30 -16.21 -25.81
N GLU A 538 31.38 -14.98 -26.29
CA GLU A 538 30.41 -13.92 -26.05
C GLU A 538 29.68 -13.60 -27.36
N ILE A 539 28.35 -13.57 -27.30
CA ILE A 539 27.51 -13.22 -28.44
C ILE A 539 26.76 -11.94 -28.12
N THR A 540 26.81 -10.97 -29.01
CA THR A 540 26.05 -9.71 -28.93
C THR A 540 25.04 -9.64 -30.07
N ILE A 541 23.80 -9.29 -29.74
CA ILE A 541 22.73 -9.07 -30.71
C ILE A 541 22.15 -7.68 -30.45
N SER A 542 22.35 -6.78 -31.40
CA SER A 542 21.91 -5.38 -31.36
C SER A 542 21.04 -5.04 -32.56
N GLU A 543 20.15 -4.07 -32.38
CA GLU A 543 19.29 -3.55 -33.44
C GLU A 543 19.35 -2.03 -33.42
N LYS A 544 19.77 -1.42 -34.53
CA LYS A 544 19.92 0.03 -34.70
C LYS A 544 19.44 0.43 -36.08
N ASP A 545 18.59 1.46 -36.17
CA ASP A 545 18.10 1.99 -37.45
C ASP A 545 17.50 0.92 -38.40
N ASN A 546 16.78 -0.08 -37.85
CA ASN A 546 16.26 -1.28 -38.54
C ASN A 546 17.31 -2.25 -39.10
N GLU A 547 18.59 -2.06 -38.79
CA GLU A 547 19.65 -3.04 -39.05
C GLU A 547 19.97 -3.82 -37.78
N ARG A 548 20.07 -5.13 -37.93
CA ARG A 548 20.36 -6.05 -36.85
C ARG A 548 21.73 -6.67 -37.06
N THR A 549 22.56 -6.58 -36.04
CA THR A 549 23.90 -7.17 -36.05
C THR A 549 23.96 -8.29 -35.02
N TYR A 550 24.50 -9.42 -35.45
CA TYR A 550 24.89 -10.55 -34.62
C TYR A 550 26.41 -10.61 -34.61
N LEU A 551 27.03 -10.67 -33.44
CA LEU A 551 28.47 -10.64 -33.31
C LEU A 551 28.90 -11.70 -32.30
N VAL A 552 29.85 -12.56 -32.66
CA VAL A 552 30.46 -13.54 -31.77
C VAL A 552 31.93 -13.18 -31.57
N ARG A 553 32.32 -13.11 -30.30
CA ARG A 553 33.69 -12.89 -29.88
C ARG A 553 34.20 -14.07 -29.05
N GLU A 554 35.45 -14.45 -29.31
CA GLU A 554 36.22 -15.38 -28.50
C GLU A 554 37.57 -14.75 -28.21
N GLU A 555 38.01 -14.76 -26.94
CA GLU A 555 39.26 -14.11 -26.52
C GLU A 555 39.43 -12.67 -27.07
N ASP A 556 38.33 -11.90 -27.05
CA ASP A 556 38.20 -10.53 -27.57
C ASP A 556 38.35 -10.36 -29.10
N GLN A 557 38.51 -11.45 -29.86
CA GLN A 557 38.55 -11.43 -31.32
C GLN A 557 37.17 -11.74 -31.91
N THR A 558 36.79 -11.03 -32.97
CA THR A 558 35.56 -11.31 -33.69
C THR A 558 35.75 -12.54 -34.56
N VAL A 559 35.04 -13.62 -34.22
CA VAL A 559 35.13 -14.89 -34.97
C VAL A 559 33.95 -15.09 -35.92
N PHE A 560 32.84 -14.38 -35.69
CA PHE A 560 31.66 -14.44 -36.54
C PHE A 560 30.83 -13.15 -36.43
N LYS A 561 30.32 -12.66 -37.55
CA LYS A 561 29.44 -11.48 -37.61
C LYS A 561 28.38 -11.67 -38.68
N VAL A 562 27.13 -11.32 -38.39
CA VAL A 562 26.05 -11.22 -39.38
C VAL A 562 25.41 -9.85 -39.29
N GLU A 563 25.28 -9.17 -40.42
CA GLU A 563 24.54 -7.91 -40.55
C GLU A 563 23.31 -8.16 -41.41
N SER A 564 22.14 -7.76 -40.92
CA SER A 564 20.87 -7.93 -41.63
C SER A 564 19.99 -6.69 -41.54
N ASN A 565 19.51 -6.22 -42.68
CA ASN A 565 18.56 -5.11 -42.80
C ASN A 565 17.11 -5.61 -43.05
N GLY A 566 16.84 -6.90 -42.82
CA GLY A 566 15.56 -7.55 -43.06
C GLY A 566 15.34 -8.07 -44.49
N ASN A 567 16.05 -7.56 -45.49
CA ASN A 567 15.93 -8.00 -46.90
C ASN A 567 17.19 -8.73 -47.41
N ALA A 568 18.35 -8.41 -46.87
CA ALA A 568 19.63 -9.04 -47.17
C ALA A 568 20.38 -9.35 -45.87
N TRP A 569 21.32 -10.29 -45.95
CA TRP A 569 22.24 -10.62 -44.87
C TRP A 569 23.65 -10.81 -45.43
N VAL A 570 24.63 -10.28 -44.71
CA VAL A 570 26.06 -10.50 -44.99
C VAL A 570 26.66 -11.19 -43.78
N MET A 571 27.44 -12.24 -44.03
CA MET A 571 28.04 -13.05 -42.98
C MET A 571 29.57 -13.05 -43.12
N TYR A 572 30.22 -12.73 -42.01
CA TYR A 572 31.66 -12.74 -41.85
C TYR A 572 32.06 -13.84 -40.88
N ALA A 573 33.13 -14.58 -41.18
CA ALA A 573 33.64 -15.64 -40.31
C ALA A 573 35.18 -15.67 -40.29
N SER A 574 35.77 -15.96 -39.13
CA SER A 574 37.21 -16.16 -39.02
C SER A 574 37.62 -17.45 -39.70
N ARG A 575 38.74 -17.44 -40.46
CA ARG A 575 39.32 -18.64 -41.10
C ARG A 575 39.68 -19.76 -40.13
N THR A 576 39.72 -19.48 -38.84
CA THR A 576 40.00 -20.45 -37.79
C THR A 576 38.79 -21.33 -37.43
N LYS A 577 37.60 -21.05 -38.00
CA LYS A 577 36.33 -21.71 -37.66
C LYS A 577 35.87 -22.67 -38.75
N THR A 578 35.28 -23.79 -38.32
CA THR A 578 34.66 -24.78 -39.20
C THR A 578 33.20 -24.42 -39.48
N ILE A 579 32.61 -24.98 -40.55
CA ILE A 579 31.17 -24.82 -40.82
C ILE A 579 30.32 -25.26 -39.61
N ASP A 580 30.71 -26.33 -38.92
CA ASP A 580 29.99 -26.83 -37.75
C ASP A 580 29.99 -25.80 -36.60
N ASP A 581 31.10 -25.08 -36.41
CA ASP A 581 31.18 -23.98 -35.43
C ASP A 581 30.23 -22.84 -35.81
N LEU A 582 30.15 -22.50 -37.10
CA LEU A 582 29.26 -21.44 -37.60
C LEU A 582 27.79 -21.83 -37.46
N LEU A 583 27.44 -23.07 -37.81
CA LEU A 583 26.10 -23.62 -37.60
C LEU A 583 25.73 -23.66 -36.11
N TYR A 584 26.69 -23.98 -35.23
CA TYR A 584 26.49 -23.91 -33.79
C TYR A 584 26.14 -22.49 -33.33
N TYR A 585 26.89 -21.48 -33.78
CA TYR A 585 26.61 -20.07 -33.46
C TYR A 585 25.23 -19.64 -33.97
N ILE A 586 24.89 -19.96 -35.22
CA ILE A 586 23.58 -19.64 -35.83
C ILE A 586 22.45 -20.28 -35.04
N ASN A 587 22.56 -21.59 -34.77
CA ASN A 587 21.58 -22.32 -33.97
C ASN A 587 21.43 -21.72 -32.57
N THR A 588 22.51 -21.25 -31.96
CA THR A 588 22.46 -20.63 -30.62
C THR A 588 21.81 -19.24 -30.65
N MET A 589 21.97 -18.48 -31.74
CA MET A 589 21.49 -17.11 -31.86
C MET A 589 20.03 -16.99 -32.29
N MET A 590 19.58 -17.90 -33.15
CA MET A 590 18.29 -17.80 -33.84
C MET A 590 17.14 -18.55 -33.14
N VAL A 591 17.40 -19.33 -32.07
CA VAL A 591 16.36 -20.12 -31.39
C VAL A 591 15.09 -19.31 -31.09
N GLY A 592 13.97 -19.74 -31.70
CA GLY A 592 12.61 -19.26 -31.42
C GLY A 592 12.04 -18.25 -32.41
N ARG A 593 12.69 -18.02 -33.56
CA ARG A 593 12.12 -17.18 -34.65
C ARG A 593 11.68 -17.99 -35.86
N GLU A 594 12.20 -19.21 -36.00
CA GLU A 594 11.87 -20.14 -37.07
C GLU A 594 11.01 -21.31 -36.55
N PRO A 595 10.24 -22.00 -37.42
CA PRO A 595 9.47 -23.17 -37.04
C PRO A 595 10.33 -24.27 -36.41
N ASP A 596 9.74 -25.04 -35.50
CA ASP A 596 10.31 -26.31 -35.06
C ASP A 596 10.57 -27.14 -36.33
N ASP A 597 11.84 -27.44 -36.63
CA ASP A 597 12.38 -28.14 -37.84
C ASP A 597 13.08 -27.27 -38.91
N PHE A 598 13.34 -25.98 -38.68
CA PHE A 598 14.14 -25.18 -39.61
C PHE A 598 15.65 -25.54 -39.56
N ALA A 599 16.17 -26.13 -40.64
CA ALA A 599 17.59 -26.48 -40.78
C ALA A 599 18.35 -25.39 -41.56
N TYR A 600 19.35 -24.79 -40.93
CA TYR A 600 20.25 -23.84 -41.58
C TYR A 600 21.20 -24.57 -42.53
N GLN A 601 21.20 -24.19 -43.81
CA GLN A 601 22.21 -24.61 -44.78
C GLN A 601 23.12 -23.42 -45.08
N LEU A 602 24.42 -23.61 -44.89
CA LEU A 602 25.45 -22.60 -45.13
C LEU A 602 26.21 -22.96 -46.42
N ASN A 603 26.30 -22.04 -47.37
CA ASN A 603 27.20 -22.19 -48.52
C ASN A 603 28.49 -21.39 -48.26
N GLU A 604 29.66 -22.01 -48.41
CA GLU A 604 30.96 -21.37 -48.19
C GLU A 604 31.19 -20.17 -49.11
N ASP A 605 30.63 -20.20 -50.32
CA ASP A 605 30.74 -19.10 -51.30
C ASP A 605 30.01 -17.83 -50.85
N HIS A 606 29.15 -17.92 -49.84
CA HIS A 606 28.38 -16.80 -49.30
C HIS A 606 28.98 -16.24 -48.00
N ILE A 607 30.20 -16.66 -47.63
CA ILE A 607 30.90 -16.26 -46.42
C ILE A 607 32.05 -15.31 -46.77
N GLU A 608 32.05 -14.13 -46.16
CA GLU A 608 33.22 -13.24 -46.18
C GLU A 608 34.21 -13.67 -45.09
N TRP A 609 35.26 -14.37 -45.49
CA TRP A 609 36.30 -14.82 -44.55
C TRP A 609 37.18 -13.66 -44.10
N ILE A 610 37.27 -13.47 -42.78
CA ILE A 610 38.10 -12.44 -42.12
C ILE A 610 39.28 -13.11 -41.40
N ASP A 611 40.41 -12.41 -41.32
CA ASP A 611 41.63 -12.84 -40.63
C ASP A 611 41.76 -12.19 -39.24
#